data_AF-A0A085ZLU3-F1
#
_entry.id   AF-A0A085ZLU3-F1
#
_cell.length_a   1.000
_cell.length_b   1.000
_cell.length_c   1.000
_cell.angle_alpha   90.00
_cell.angle_beta   90.00
_cell.angle_gamma   90.00
#
_symmetry.space_group_name_H-M   'P 1'
#
loop_
_entity.id
_entity.type
_entity.pdbx_description
1 polymer ?
#
loop_
_entity_poly.entity_id
_entity_poly.type
_entity_poly.pdbx_seq_one_letter_code
_entity_poly.pdbx_strand_id
1 'polypeptide(L)'
;MKTTFPYPYYIYGSEDSTDQDVIIIIPKEEMPETQEERKNKVLFLLKEYNLNWNATFAVIENGKITDTIYTKSWIDSLNNALLETYFLHAQKHELLVREKHVRNKTLAIYKAVRTVLTLLTRTEYRTQIRPILKGIHDFNLKLEALCKVDFTAVSEFNQKNTADADIWKIIAFYVGQNIALIENDIEIYTKKNLVKTFPDLEPFIYRKEITATEKIVLQQYINRWLKLLNNFGTFRSENGFLICKEEKIDMLNEKF
;
A
#
# COMPACT_ATOMS: atom_id res chain seq x y z
N MET A 1 -31.22 4.36 -12.41
CA MET A 1 -30.28 3.71 -11.47
C MET A 1 -30.68 2.26 -11.36
N LYS A 2 -29.74 1.32 -11.48
CA LYS A 2 -30.01 -0.10 -11.24
C LYS A 2 -29.99 -0.35 -9.72
N THR A 3 -30.85 -1.23 -9.23
CA THR A 3 -31.07 -1.43 -7.79
C THR A 3 -30.17 -2.52 -7.18
N THR A 4 -29.67 -3.45 -8.01
CA THR A 4 -28.86 -4.58 -7.55
C THR A 4 -27.49 -4.54 -8.20
N PHE A 5 -26.43 -4.45 -7.39
CA PHE A 5 -25.06 -4.50 -7.87
C PHE A 5 -24.75 -5.91 -8.44
N PRO A 6 -24.17 -6.01 -9.65
CA PRO A 6 -24.19 -7.26 -10.41
C PRO A 6 -23.04 -8.22 -10.10
N TYR A 7 -22.05 -7.78 -9.33
CA TYR A 7 -20.84 -8.57 -9.03
C TYR A 7 -20.80 -8.94 -7.55
N PRO A 8 -20.27 -10.14 -7.19
CA PRO A 8 -19.86 -10.41 -5.83
C PRO A 8 -18.81 -9.39 -5.37
N TYR A 9 -18.85 -9.02 -4.11
CA TYR A 9 -17.89 -8.10 -3.53
C TYR A 9 -17.61 -8.40 -2.07
N TYR A 10 -16.44 -7.95 -1.61
CA TYR A 10 -16.01 -8.09 -0.22
C TYR A 10 -15.56 -6.76 0.35
N ILE A 11 -15.90 -6.53 1.61
CA ILE A 11 -15.37 -5.42 2.40
C ILE A 11 -14.16 -5.93 3.17
N TYR A 12 -13.08 -5.16 3.22
CA TYR A 12 -11.85 -5.57 3.90
C TYR A 12 -11.19 -4.38 4.60
N GLY A 13 -10.11 -4.66 5.35
CA GLY A 13 -9.35 -3.65 6.07
C GLY A 13 -9.90 -3.36 7.46
N SER A 14 -9.62 -2.16 7.96
CA SER A 14 -9.94 -1.80 9.35
C SER A 14 -11.43 -1.53 9.54
N GLU A 15 -12.06 -2.16 10.54
CA GLU A 15 -13.45 -1.89 10.93
C GLU A 15 -13.70 -0.44 11.38
N ASP A 16 -12.67 0.21 11.89
CA ASP A 16 -12.70 1.60 12.36
C ASP A 16 -12.27 2.60 11.27
N SER A 17 -12.25 2.18 9.99
CA SER A 17 -11.98 3.07 8.85
C SER A 17 -13.18 3.98 8.54
N THR A 18 -12.89 5.20 8.09
CA THR A 18 -13.91 6.13 7.57
C THR A 18 -14.34 5.75 6.15
N ASP A 19 -13.42 5.19 5.38
CA ASP A 19 -13.66 4.73 4.01
C ASP A 19 -13.91 3.22 3.99
N GLN A 20 -14.80 2.80 3.10
CA GLN A 20 -15.10 1.39 2.89
C GLN A 20 -14.24 0.85 1.74
N ASP A 21 -13.21 0.08 2.08
CA ASP A 21 -12.36 -0.60 1.11
C ASP A 21 -13.09 -1.85 0.59
N VAL A 22 -13.28 -1.92 -0.73
CA VAL A 22 -14.08 -2.97 -1.38
C VAL A 22 -13.32 -3.65 -2.50
N ILE A 23 -13.40 -4.98 -2.55
CA ILE A 23 -12.92 -5.81 -3.64
C ILE A 23 -14.14 -6.29 -4.43
N ILE A 24 -14.24 -5.88 -5.69
CA ILE A 24 -15.28 -6.34 -6.61
C ILE A 24 -14.72 -7.53 -7.39
N ILE A 25 -15.39 -8.67 -7.34
CA ILE A 25 -14.96 -9.89 -8.02
C ILE A 25 -15.54 -9.93 -9.42
N ILE A 26 -14.68 -10.02 -10.43
CA ILE A 26 -15.09 -10.15 -11.83
C ILE A 26 -14.50 -11.41 -12.46
N PRO A 27 -15.18 -12.01 -13.45
CA PRO A 27 -14.59 -13.07 -14.27
C PRO A 27 -13.30 -12.59 -14.96
N LYS A 28 -12.38 -13.51 -15.21
CA LYS A 28 -11.10 -13.22 -15.84
C LYS A 28 -11.26 -12.63 -17.24
N GLU A 29 -12.24 -13.15 -17.97
CA GLU A 29 -12.61 -12.75 -19.32
C GLU A 29 -13.19 -11.33 -19.35
N GLU A 30 -13.67 -10.82 -18.21
CA GLU A 30 -14.21 -9.47 -18.07
C GLU A 30 -13.21 -8.45 -17.53
N MET A 31 -12.03 -8.90 -17.11
CA MET A 31 -10.96 -8.02 -16.62
C MET A 31 -10.34 -7.26 -17.80
N PRO A 32 -10.43 -5.92 -17.84
CA PRO A 32 -9.81 -5.14 -18.90
C PRO A 32 -8.30 -5.38 -18.98
N GLU A 33 -7.74 -5.31 -20.19
CA GLU A 33 -6.32 -5.60 -20.44
C GLU A 33 -5.42 -4.59 -19.75
N THR A 34 -5.77 -3.29 -19.80
CA THR A 34 -4.93 -2.23 -19.25
C THR A 34 -5.36 -1.80 -17.85
N GLN A 35 -4.40 -1.38 -17.03
CA GLN A 35 -4.66 -0.86 -15.67
C GLN A 35 -5.56 0.40 -15.68
N GLU A 36 -5.47 1.20 -16.73
CA GLU A 36 -6.28 2.40 -16.88
C GLU A 36 -7.74 2.07 -17.17
N GLU A 37 -8.01 1.12 -18.07
CA GLU A 37 -9.37 0.64 -18.33
C GLU A 37 -9.99 -0.04 -17.11
N ARG A 38 -9.20 -0.80 -16.34
CA ARG A 38 -9.66 -1.37 -15.06
C ARG A 38 -10.16 -0.29 -14.12
N LYS A 39 -9.39 0.80 -13.93
CA LYS A 39 -9.80 1.93 -13.08
C LYS A 39 -11.05 2.63 -13.60
N ASN A 40 -11.10 2.89 -14.90
CA ASN A 40 -12.23 3.57 -15.54
C ASN A 40 -13.51 2.74 -15.42
N LYS A 41 -13.43 1.41 -15.57
CA LYS A 41 -14.57 0.50 -15.38
C LYS A 41 -15.04 0.47 -13.92
N VAL A 42 -14.14 0.48 -12.92
CA VAL A 42 -14.54 0.63 -11.51
C VAL A 42 -15.27 1.95 -11.28
N LEU A 43 -14.69 3.08 -11.72
CA LEU A 43 -15.30 4.41 -11.56
C LEU A 43 -16.68 4.50 -12.20
N PHE A 44 -16.83 3.93 -13.40
CA PHE A 44 -18.10 3.86 -14.10
C PHE A 44 -19.14 3.07 -13.28
N LEU A 45 -18.80 1.88 -12.77
CA LEU A 45 -19.70 1.08 -11.94
C LEU A 45 -20.10 1.81 -10.66
N LEU A 46 -19.16 2.41 -9.95
CA LEU A 46 -19.47 3.15 -8.72
C LEU A 46 -20.47 4.29 -9.00
N LYS A 47 -20.31 4.99 -10.13
CA LYS A 47 -21.25 6.03 -10.55
C LYS A 47 -22.62 5.48 -10.98
N GLU A 48 -22.66 4.39 -11.76
CA GLU A 48 -23.90 3.79 -12.26
C GLU A 48 -24.81 3.30 -11.12
N TYR A 49 -24.20 2.78 -10.05
CA TYR A 49 -24.90 2.23 -8.88
C TYR A 49 -24.91 3.17 -7.66
N ASN A 50 -24.43 4.41 -7.80
CA ASN A 50 -24.38 5.42 -6.74
C ASN A 50 -23.69 4.92 -5.45
N LEU A 51 -22.50 4.33 -5.61
CA LEU A 51 -21.70 3.74 -4.54
C LEU A 51 -20.50 4.64 -4.22
N ASN A 52 -20.20 4.83 -2.93
CA ASN A 52 -19.07 5.62 -2.44
C ASN A 52 -17.93 4.73 -1.90
N TRP A 53 -17.68 3.59 -2.55
CA TRP A 53 -16.65 2.64 -2.11
C TRP A 53 -15.26 3.03 -2.61
N ASN A 54 -14.23 2.80 -1.79
CA ASN A 54 -12.87 2.72 -2.30
C ASN A 54 -12.64 1.32 -2.91
N ALA A 55 -13.06 1.16 -4.17
CA ALA A 55 -13.08 -0.14 -4.81
C ALA A 55 -11.84 -0.45 -5.66
N THR A 56 -11.53 -1.74 -5.74
CA THR A 56 -10.63 -2.37 -6.72
C THR A 56 -11.30 -3.61 -7.33
N PHE A 57 -10.85 -4.04 -8.51
CA PHE A 57 -11.24 -5.35 -9.05
C PHE A 57 -10.29 -6.44 -8.57
N ALA A 58 -10.81 -7.66 -8.46
CA ALA A 58 -10.00 -8.86 -8.35
C ALA A 58 -10.59 -10.02 -9.17
N VAL A 59 -9.71 -10.88 -9.66
CA VAL A 59 -10.05 -12.23 -10.14
C VAL A 59 -9.64 -13.21 -9.05
N ILE A 60 -10.52 -14.14 -8.70
CA ILE A 60 -10.21 -15.25 -7.79
C ILE A 60 -10.26 -16.56 -8.56
N GLU A 61 -9.15 -17.28 -8.58
CA GLU A 61 -9.04 -18.63 -9.15
C GLU A 61 -8.47 -19.57 -8.08
N ASN A 62 -9.05 -20.76 -7.94
CA ASN A 62 -8.56 -21.79 -7.00
C ASN A 62 -8.37 -21.29 -5.55
N GLY A 63 -9.27 -20.42 -5.08
CA GLY A 63 -9.24 -19.91 -3.71
C GLY A 63 -8.18 -18.85 -3.44
N LYS A 64 -7.58 -18.26 -4.47
CA LYS A 64 -6.58 -17.18 -4.37
C LYS A 64 -6.87 -16.07 -5.37
N ILE A 65 -6.55 -14.83 -5.00
CA ILE A 65 -6.56 -13.73 -5.97
C ILE A 65 -5.46 -13.98 -7.01
N THR A 66 -5.77 -13.85 -8.30
CA THR A 66 -4.79 -14.04 -9.38
C THR A 66 -4.58 -12.80 -10.24
N ASP A 67 -5.47 -11.82 -10.16
CA ASP A 67 -5.31 -10.55 -10.87
C ASP A 67 -6.05 -9.41 -10.14
N THR A 68 -5.54 -8.18 -10.24
CA THR A 68 -6.14 -6.98 -9.60
C THR A 68 -5.65 -5.67 -10.26
N ILE A 69 -5.99 -4.52 -9.67
CA ILE A 69 -5.46 -3.21 -10.07
C ILE A 69 -4.15 -2.94 -9.31
N TYR A 70 -3.00 -3.20 -9.95
CA TYR A 70 -1.67 -3.18 -9.32
C TYR A 70 -1.24 -1.83 -8.75
N THR A 71 -1.76 -0.73 -9.29
CA THR A 71 -1.46 0.62 -8.79
C THR A 71 -2.15 0.94 -7.47
N LYS A 72 -3.14 0.12 -7.06
CA LYS A 72 -3.86 0.29 -5.78
C LYS A 72 -3.51 -0.81 -4.77
N SER A 73 -3.38 -2.05 -5.24
CA SER A 73 -3.17 -3.21 -4.37
C SER A 73 -2.37 -4.27 -5.10
N TRP A 74 -1.56 -5.06 -4.38
CA TRP A 74 -0.80 -6.19 -4.94
C TRP A 74 -1.46 -7.50 -4.53
N ILE A 75 -1.37 -8.51 -5.41
CA ILE A 75 -2.12 -9.75 -5.31
C ILE A 75 -1.96 -10.40 -3.93
N ASP A 76 -0.72 -10.58 -3.49
CA ASP A 76 -0.42 -11.22 -2.21
C ASP A 76 -0.98 -10.45 -1.01
N SER A 77 -0.71 -9.15 -0.94
CA SER A 77 -1.21 -8.32 0.16
C SER A 77 -2.72 -8.17 0.13
N LEU A 78 -3.35 -8.05 -1.04
CA LEU A 78 -4.79 -7.89 -1.15
C LEU A 78 -5.50 -9.18 -0.76
N ASN A 79 -4.99 -10.33 -1.23
CA ASN A 79 -5.51 -11.64 -0.89
C ASN A 79 -5.43 -11.88 0.62
N ASN A 80 -4.24 -11.67 1.19
CA ASN A 80 -4.01 -11.93 2.60
C ASN A 80 -4.76 -10.90 3.47
N ALA A 81 -4.85 -9.63 3.05
CA ALA A 81 -5.66 -8.63 3.73
C ALA A 81 -7.14 -9.02 3.75
N LEU A 82 -7.70 -9.44 2.60
CA LEU A 82 -9.08 -9.91 2.53
C LEU A 82 -9.29 -11.09 3.48
N LEU A 83 -8.45 -12.11 3.40
CA LEU A 83 -8.57 -13.31 4.24
C LEU A 83 -8.52 -12.98 5.74
N GLU A 84 -7.63 -12.09 6.16
CA GLU A 84 -7.42 -11.71 7.56
C GLU A 84 -8.42 -10.70 8.11
N THR A 85 -9.15 -9.99 7.25
CA THR A 85 -10.05 -8.91 7.68
C THR A 85 -11.50 -9.12 7.28
N TYR A 86 -11.81 -10.17 6.51
CA TYR A 86 -13.16 -10.48 6.05
C TYR A 86 -14.19 -10.51 7.20
N PHE A 87 -13.82 -11.12 8.33
CA PHE A 87 -14.71 -11.27 9.49
C PHE A 87 -14.91 -9.99 10.31
N LEU A 88 -14.18 -8.91 10.01
CA LEU A 88 -14.34 -7.61 10.66
C LEU A 88 -15.52 -6.80 10.09
N HIS A 89 -16.14 -7.29 9.02
CA HIS A 89 -17.21 -6.59 8.32
C HIS A 89 -18.40 -7.52 8.11
N ALA A 90 -19.61 -6.95 8.01
CA ALA A 90 -20.79 -7.71 7.59
C ALA A 90 -20.72 -7.98 6.08
N GLN A 91 -20.73 -9.26 5.69
CA GLN A 91 -20.52 -9.69 4.31
C GLN A 91 -21.82 -10.20 3.70
N LYS A 92 -22.02 -9.93 2.41
CA LYS A 92 -23.16 -10.47 1.64
C LYS A 92 -22.86 -11.78 0.93
N HIS A 93 -21.59 -12.09 0.75
CA HIS A 93 -21.12 -13.23 -0.02
C HIS A 93 -20.15 -14.04 0.83
N GLU A 94 -20.22 -15.37 0.74
CA GLU A 94 -19.22 -16.26 1.36
C GLU A 94 -17.83 -15.96 0.80
N LEU A 95 -16.81 -16.10 1.65
CA LEU A 95 -15.44 -15.82 1.26
C LEU A 95 -14.92 -16.87 0.27
N LEU A 96 -14.52 -16.42 -0.92
CA LEU A 96 -13.95 -17.27 -1.95
C LEU A 96 -12.44 -17.50 -1.78
N VAL A 97 -11.71 -16.57 -1.12
CA VAL A 97 -10.29 -16.76 -0.80
C VAL A 97 -10.16 -17.75 0.35
N ARG A 98 -9.35 -18.80 0.16
CA ARG A 98 -9.19 -19.90 1.13
C ARG A 98 -7.79 -20.00 1.71
N GLU A 99 -6.81 -19.38 1.06
CA GLU A 99 -5.41 -19.54 1.40
C GLU A 99 -4.65 -18.22 1.24
N LYS A 100 -3.56 -18.07 2.00
CA LYS A 100 -2.63 -16.96 1.83
C LYS A 100 -1.73 -17.16 0.60
N HIS A 101 -1.30 -16.06 0.00
CA HIS A 101 -0.08 -16.03 -0.78
C HIS A 101 1.12 -15.89 0.13
N VAL A 102 2.27 -16.42 -0.32
CA VAL A 102 3.56 -16.05 0.24
C VAL A 102 3.80 -14.58 -0.08
N ARG A 103 4.20 -13.82 0.95
CA ARG A 103 4.40 -12.38 0.81
C ARG A 103 5.74 -12.09 0.12
N ASN A 104 5.70 -11.35 -0.99
CA ASN A 104 6.93 -10.88 -1.64
C ASN A 104 7.45 -9.63 -0.91
N LYS A 105 8.51 -9.81 -0.12
CA LYS A 105 9.07 -8.76 0.75
C LYS A 105 9.77 -7.67 -0.07
N THR A 106 10.44 -8.04 -1.16
CA THR A 106 11.09 -7.10 -2.09
C THR A 106 10.08 -6.16 -2.72
N LEU A 107 8.91 -6.65 -3.12
CA LEU A 107 7.82 -5.81 -3.61
C LEU A 107 7.27 -4.91 -2.50
N ALA A 108 7.06 -5.44 -1.30
CA ALA A 108 6.58 -4.66 -0.16
C ALA A 108 7.53 -3.49 0.20
N ILE A 109 8.83 -3.74 0.17
CA ILE A 109 9.90 -2.75 0.37
C ILE A 109 9.89 -1.71 -0.73
N TYR A 110 9.93 -2.14 -1.99
CA TYR A 110 9.94 -1.26 -3.15
C TYR A 110 8.77 -0.28 -3.10
N LYS A 111 7.57 -0.79 -2.81
CA LYS A 111 6.34 0.00 -2.73
C LYS A 111 6.36 0.99 -1.58
N ALA A 112 6.74 0.55 -0.39
CA ALA A 112 6.78 1.45 0.77
C ALA A 112 7.74 2.62 0.52
N VAL A 113 8.95 2.35 0.02
CA VAL A 113 9.92 3.40 -0.33
C VAL A 113 9.36 4.34 -1.40
N ARG A 114 8.80 3.78 -2.48
CA ARG A 114 8.23 4.58 -3.59
C ARG A 114 7.04 5.44 -3.13
N THR A 115 6.17 4.92 -2.28
CA THR A 115 5.04 5.65 -1.70
C THR A 115 5.51 6.80 -0.84
N VAL A 116 6.41 6.57 0.12
CA VAL A 116 6.96 7.61 0.99
C VAL A 116 7.60 8.73 0.18
N LEU A 117 8.45 8.38 -0.80
CA LEU A 117 9.06 9.36 -1.70
C LEU A 117 8.03 10.13 -2.52
N THR A 118 6.98 9.47 -3.02
CA THR A 118 5.92 10.13 -3.80
C THR A 118 5.24 11.24 -2.99
N LEU A 119 4.96 10.98 -1.72
CA LEU A 119 4.33 11.95 -0.80
C LEU A 119 5.23 13.17 -0.53
N LEU A 120 6.55 13.00 -0.61
CA LEU A 120 7.54 14.07 -0.45
C LEU A 120 7.78 14.89 -1.73
N THR A 121 7.18 14.55 -2.87
CA THR A 121 7.45 15.23 -4.15
C THR A 121 7.07 16.71 -4.21
N ARG A 122 6.38 17.25 -3.22
CA ARG A 122 5.98 18.65 -3.14
C ARG A 122 6.51 19.38 -1.89
N THR A 123 7.50 18.78 -1.25
CA THR A 123 8.30 19.37 -0.18
C THR A 123 9.58 19.99 -0.75
N GLU A 124 10.44 20.51 0.12
CA GLU A 124 11.81 20.93 -0.17
C GLU A 124 12.67 19.83 -0.83
N TYR A 125 12.34 18.55 -0.63
CA TYR A 125 13.08 17.42 -1.21
C TYR A 125 12.74 17.12 -2.68
N ARG A 126 11.80 17.87 -3.27
CA ARG A 126 11.29 17.66 -4.63
C ARG A 126 12.37 17.52 -5.70
N THR A 127 13.40 18.36 -5.66
CA THR A 127 14.46 18.39 -6.69
C THR A 127 15.28 17.11 -6.69
N GLN A 128 15.47 16.49 -5.53
CA GLN A 128 16.19 15.23 -5.36
C GLN A 128 15.30 14.01 -5.69
N ILE A 129 14.04 14.06 -5.29
CA ILE A 129 13.13 12.89 -5.37
C ILE A 129 12.45 12.75 -6.74
N ARG A 130 12.00 13.85 -7.35
CA ARG A 130 11.20 13.78 -8.58
C ARG A 130 11.92 13.10 -9.75
N PRO A 131 13.23 13.33 -10.00
CA PRO A 131 13.94 12.68 -11.10
C PRO A 131 13.96 11.16 -10.98
N ILE A 132 14.11 10.61 -9.77
CA ILE A 132 14.29 9.17 -9.55
C ILE A 132 12.97 8.37 -9.43
N LEU A 133 11.83 9.06 -9.34
CA LEU A 133 10.50 8.45 -9.37
C LEU A 133 9.93 8.32 -10.79
N LYS A 134 10.40 9.14 -11.74
CA LYS A 134 9.87 9.20 -13.10
C LYS A 134 10.56 8.16 -13.99
N GLY A 135 9.95 6.99 -14.11
CA GLY A 135 10.46 5.88 -14.93
C GLY A 135 11.16 4.83 -14.08
N ILE A 136 11.93 3.97 -14.75
CA ILE A 136 12.64 2.87 -14.08
C ILE A 136 14.07 3.31 -13.81
N HIS A 137 14.38 3.51 -12.54
CA HIS A 137 15.70 3.87 -12.04
C HIS A 137 16.14 2.86 -10.99
N ASP A 138 17.45 2.76 -10.81
CA ASP A 138 18.07 2.00 -9.73
C ASP A 138 17.34 2.28 -8.41
N PHE A 139 16.97 1.20 -7.72
CA PHE A 139 16.33 1.26 -6.43
C PHE A 139 17.22 1.87 -5.36
N ASN A 140 18.54 1.70 -5.45
CA ASN A 140 19.48 2.27 -4.47
C ASN A 140 19.44 3.80 -4.45
N LEU A 141 19.20 4.45 -5.60
CA LEU A 141 18.99 5.91 -5.67
C LEU A 141 17.78 6.38 -4.83
N LYS A 142 16.75 5.53 -4.70
CA LYS A 142 15.56 5.81 -3.89
C LYS A 142 15.87 5.68 -2.40
N LEU A 143 16.65 4.67 -2.02
CA LEU A 143 17.14 4.51 -0.65
C LEU A 143 18.03 5.68 -0.24
N GLU A 144 18.98 6.07 -1.10
CA GLU A 144 19.86 7.22 -0.86
C GLU A 144 19.09 8.53 -0.70
N ALA A 145 18.07 8.77 -1.52
CA ALA A 145 17.21 9.94 -1.39
C ALA A 145 16.42 9.92 -0.08
N LEU A 146 15.86 8.76 0.30
CA LEU A 146 15.11 8.61 1.54
C LEU A 146 15.98 8.81 2.78
N CYS A 147 17.24 8.33 2.77
CA CYS A 147 18.22 8.55 3.84
C CYS A 147 18.52 10.03 4.11
N LYS A 148 18.32 10.91 3.13
CA LYS A 148 18.59 12.36 3.24
C LYS A 148 17.40 13.15 3.74
N VAL A 149 16.23 12.52 3.90
CA VAL A 149 15.01 13.20 4.35
C VAL A 149 15.04 13.32 5.87
N ASP A 150 14.97 14.56 6.36
CA ASP A 150 14.68 14.86 7.75
C ASP A 150 13.17 15.13 7.90
N PHE A 151 12.45 14.15 8.43
CA PHE A 151 11.00 14.25 8.67
C PHE A 151 10.67 15.19 9.83
N THR A 152 11.64 15.53 10.68
CA THR A 152 11.44 16.52 11.75
C THR A 152 11.34 17.94 11.20
N ALA A 153 12.00 18.20 10.07
CA ALA A 153 12.00 19.49 9.38
C ALA A 153 10.80 19.70 8.44
N VAL A 154 10.10 18.63 8.03
CA VAL A 154 8.94 18.74 7.13
C VAL A 154 7.79 19.46 7.85
N SER A 155 7.48 20.68 7.44
CA SER A 155 6.33 21.44 7.94
C SER A 155 5.04 21.00 7.27
N GLU A 156 5.02 20.97 5.93
CA GLU A 156 3.86 20.66 5.11
C GLU A 156 4.24 19.83 3.88
N PHE A 157 3.33 18.96 3.41
CA PHE A 157 3.58 18.14 2.21
C PHE A 157 3.06 18.74 0.91
N ASN A 158 2.16 19.73 0.98
CA ASN A 158 1.65 20.48 -0.19
C ASN A 158 0.98 19.61 -1.28
N GLN A 159 0.46 18.44 -0.92
CA GLN A 159 -0.26 17.57 -1.86
C GLN A 159 -1.66 18.12 -2.16
N LYS A 160 -2.11 17.97 -3.42
CA LYS A 160 -3.36 18.61 -3.90
C LYS A 160 -4.62 17.91 -3.37
N ASN A 161 -4.55 16.59 -3.25
CA ASN A 161 -5.72 15.72 -3.03
C ASN A 161 -5.54 14.85 -1.78
N THR A 162 -4.64 15.21 -0.88
CA THR A 162 -4.33 14.42 0.32
C THR A 162 -3.91 15.39 1.40
N ALA A 163 -4.66 15.42 2.51
CA ALA A 163 -4.34 16.28 3.63
C ALA A 163 -3.07 15.79 4.33
N ASP A 164 -2.31 16.70 4.93
CA ASP A 164 -1.04 16.35 5.58
C ASP A 164 -1.20 15.32 6.71
N ALA A 165 -2.30 15.38 7.46
CA ALA A 165 -2.63 14.37 8.47
C ALA A 165 -2.80 12.95 7.85
N ASP A 166 -3.38 12.84 6.65
CA ASP A 166 -3.45 11.57 5.93
C ASP A 166 -2.07 11.11 5.46
N ILE A 167 -1.21 12.03 5.06
CA ILE A 167 0.15 11.71 4.59
C ILE A 167 0.99 11.17 5.75
N TRP A 168 0.96 11.85 6.90
CA TRP A 168 1.59 11.38 8.13
C TRP A 168 1.13 9.97 8.51
N LYS A 169 -0.18 9.73 8.48
CA LYS A 169 -0.77 8.39 8.68
C LYS A 169 -0.23 7.37 7.69
N ILE A 170 -0.24 7.68 6.39
CA ILE A 170 0.19 6.77 5.32
C ILE A 170 1.67 6.39 5.53
N ILE A 171 2.54 7.37 5.77
CA ILE A 171 3.97 7.13 5.99
C ILE A 171 4.18 6.22 7.21
N ALA A 172 3.59 6.57 8.36
CA ALA A 172 3.71 5.76 9.58
C ALA A 172 3.20 4.32 9.39
N PHE A 173 2.07 4.15 8.68
CA PHE A 173 1.50 2.84 8.41
C PHE A 173 2.41 1.98 7.52
N TYR A 174 2.90 2.51 6.40
CA TYR A 174 3.81 1.77 5.50
C TYR A 174 5.13 1.40 6.18
N VAL A 175 5.69 2.33 6.97
CA VAL A 175 6.94 2.10 7.73
C VAL A 175 6.73 1.00 8.76
N GLY A 176 5.67 1.09 9.59
CA GLY A 176 5.37 0.08 10.60
C GLY A 176 5.08 -1.30 9.99
N GLN A 177 4.29 -1.36 8.91
CA GLN A 177 4.04 -2.61 8.18
C GLN A 177 5.34 -3.27 7.69
N ASN A 178 6.24 -2.49 7.10
CA ASN A 178 7.50 -3.02 6.59
C ASN A 178 8.42 -3.52 7.71
N ILE A 179 8.53 -2.77 8.81
CA ILE A 179 9.31 -3.21 9.97
C ILE A 179 8.79 -4.56 10.49
N ALA A 180 7.48 -4.67 10.71
CA ALA A 180 6.86 -5.90 11.20
C ALA A 180 7.07 -7.10 10.24
N LEU A 181 6.93 -6.87 8.94
CA LEU A 181 7.11 -7.89 7.91
C LEU A 181 8.57 -8.38 7.80
N ILE A 182 9.53 -7.46 7.89
CA ILE A 182 10.94 -7.78 7.71
C ILE A 182 11.50 -8.48 8.95
N GLU A 183 11.21 -7.96 10.14
CA GLU A 183 11.78 -8.48 11.39
C GLU A 183 11.09 -9.74 11.88
N ASN A 184 9.76 -9.80 11.77
CA ASN A 184 8.95 -10.82 12.45
C ASN A 184 8.08 -11.64 11.51
N ASP A 185 8.14 -11.38 10.19
CA ASP A 185 7.25 -12.00 9.21
C ASP A 185 5.75 -11.75 9.49
N ILE A 186 5.44 -10.60 10.12
CA ILE A 186 4.08 -10.23 10.49
C ILE A 186 3.50 -9.28 9.46
N GLU A 187 2.38 -9.67 8.85
CA GLU A 187 1.58 -8.81 8.00
C GLU A 187 0.51 -8.07 8.82
N ILE A 188 0.50 -6.74 8.74
CA ILE A 188 -0.45 -5.88 9.45
C ILE A 188 -1.41 -5.26 8.45
N TYR A 189 -2.72 -5.46 8.62
CA TYR A 189 -3.74 -4.91 7.71
C TYR A 189 -4.70 -3.92 8.37
N THR A 190 -4.64 -3.77 9.69
CA THR A 190 -5.56 -2.90 10.43
C THR A 190 -4.83 -1.87 11.28
N LYS A 191 -5.49 -0.72 11.48
CA LYS A 191 -5.01 0.36 12.37
C LYS A 191 -4.77 -0.15 13.78
N LYS A 192 -5.72 -0.91 14.33
CA LYS A 192 -5.62 -1.53 15.65
C LYS A 192 -4.42 -2.46 15.77
N ASN A 193 -4.16 -3.30 14.77
CA ASN A 193 -3.00 -4.20 14.79
C ASN A 193 -1.68 -3.42 14.70
N LEU A 194 -1.63 -2.34 13.92
CA LEU A 194 -0.43 -1.50 13.85
C LEU A 194 -0.15 -0.83 15.19
N VAL A 195 -1.14 -0.21 15.82
CA VAL A 195 -0.98 0.45 17.12
C VAL A 195 -0.68 -0.55 18.23
N LYS A 196 -1.27 -1.74 18.21
CA LYS A 196 -0.92 -2.81 19.14
C LYS A 196 0.57 -3.21 19.01
N THR A 197 1.11 -3.19 17.80
CA THR A 197 2.51 -3.57 17.52
C THR A 197 3.47 -2.42 17.78
N PHE A 198 3.07 -1.18 17.46
CA PHE A 198 3.86 0.03 17.57
C PHE A 198 3.01 1.15 18.22
N PRO A 199 2.83 1.14 19.55
CA PRO A 199 1.95 2.08 20.24
C PRO A 199 2.31 3.55 19.99
N ASP A 200 3.60 3.86 19.87
CA ASP A 200 4.08 5.23 19.64
C ASP A 200 3.64 5.81 18.28
N LEU A 201 3.17 4.97 17.36
CA LEU A 201 2.62 5.41 16.07
C LEU A 201 1.13 5.79 16.14
N GLU A 202 0.45 5.56 17.28
CA GLU A 202 -0.98 5.88 17.44
C GLU A 202 -1.36 7.31 17.02
N PRO A 203 -0.60 8.37 17.37
CA PRO A 203 -0.94 9.73 16.96
C PRO A 203 -1.04 9.87 15.44
N PHE A 204 -0.14 9.24 14.70
CA PHE A 204 -0.16 9.22 13.23
C PHE A 204 -1.35 8.45 12.69
N ILE A 205 -1.58 7.23 13.22
CA ILE A 205 -2.60 6.32 12.70
C ILE A 205 -4.02 6.87 12.88
N TYR A 206 -4.25 7.54 13.99
CA TYR A 206 -5.54 8.15 14.31
C TYR A 206 -5.59 9.65 14.00
N ARG A 207 -4.58 10.17 13.28
CA ARG A 207 -4.53 11.58 12.83
C ARG A 207 -4.73 12.58 13.98
N LYS A 208 -4.14 12.29 15.13
CA LYS A 208 -4.04 13.24 16.24
C LYS A 208 -3.11 14.39 15.82
N GLU A 209 -3.08 15.45 16.62
CA GLU A 209 -2.15 16.55 16.42
C GLU A 209 -0.69 16.03 16.40
N ILE A 210 0.07 16.42 15.37
CA ILE A 210 1.46 15.99 15.17
C ILE A 210 2.38 17.14 15.56
N THR A 211 3.06 17.01 16.70
CA THR A 211 4.03 17.99 17.18
C THR A 211 5.46 17.59 16.81
N ALA A 212 6.45 18.37 17.25
CA ALA A 212 7.86 18.01 17.10
C ALA A 212 8.19 16.65 17.75
N THR A 213 7.56 16.31 18.88
CA THR A 213 7.78 15.05 19.58
C THR A 213 7.38 13.85 18.71
N GLU A 214 6.18 13.88 18.14
CA GLU A 214 5.72 12.82 17.24
C GLU A 214 6.65 12.71 16.04
N LYS A 215 7.05 13.82 15.41
CA LYS A 215 7.97 13.78 14.26
C LYS A 215 9.31 13.12 14.59
N ILE A 216 9.86 13.36 15.78
CA ILE A 216 11.07 12.68 16.26
C ILE A 216 10.84 11.17 16.37
N VAL A 217 9.71 10.75 16.93
CA VAL A 217 9.33 9.32 16.99
C VAL A 217 9.29 8.71 15.58
N LEU A 218 8.61 9.34 14.64
CA LEU A 218 8.55 8.83 13.27
C LEU A 218 9.93 8.77 12.61
N GLN A 219 10.79 9.77 12.81
CA GLN A 219 12.16 9.76 12.31
C GLN A 219 12.95 8.55 12.87
N GLN A 220 12.76 8.19 14.14
CA GLN A 220 13.38 7.00 14.73
C GLN A 220 12.90 5.71 14.05
N TYR A 221 11.59 5.58 13.78
CA TYR A 221 11.05 4.44 13.04
C TYR A 221 11.60 4.38 11.61
N ILE A 222 11.74 5.51 10.93
CA ILE A 222 12.32 5.59 9.58
C ILE A 222 13.80 5.19 9.60
N ASN A 223 14.58 5.65 10.58
CA ASN A 223 15.98 5.26 10.73
C ASN A 223 16.12 3.75 11.00
N ARG A 224 15.26 3.18 11.85
CA ARG A 224 15.18 1.73 12.08
C ARG A 224 14.84 1.00 10.78
N TRP A 225 13.83 1.47 10.06
CA TRP A 225 13.42 0.88 8.79
C TRP A 225 14.55 0.90 7.76
N LEU A 226 15.24 2.02 7.58
CA LEU A 226 16.39 2.12 6.66
C LEU A 226 17.52 1.16 7.03
N LYS A 227 17.81 1.00 8.32
CA LYS A 227 18.78 -0.01 8.80
C LYS A 227 18.33 -1.43 8.46
N LEU A 228 17.05 -1.75 8.61
CA LEU A 228 16.49 -3.04 8.21
C LEU A 228 16.59 -3.26 6.71
N LEU A 229 16.28 -2.25 5.88
CA LEU A 229 16.41 -2.35 4.44
C LEU A 229 17.85 -2.64 4.03
N ASN A 230 18.81 -1.92 4.60
CA ASN A 230 20.24 -2.15 4.35
C ASN A 230 20.70 -3.57 4.73
N ASN A 231 20.13 -4.13 5.81
CA ASN A 231 20.44 -5.47 6.27
C ASN A 231 19.58 -6.57 5.63
N PHE A 232 18.53 -6.20 4.89
CA PHE A 232 17.62 -7.17 4.29
C PHE A 232 18.33 -7.99 3.23
N GLY A 233 19.09 -7.34 2.35
CA GLY A 233 19.89 -7.98 1.30
C GLY A 233 20.34 -6.97 0.25
N THR A 234 21.12 -7.44 -0.73
CA THR A 234 21.61 -6.60 -1.82
C THR A 234 20.53 -6.42 -2.88
N PHE A 235 20.08 -5.17 -3.06
CA PHE A 235 19.14 -4.79 -4.11
C PHE A 235 19.86 -4.54 -5.44
N ARG A 236 19.50 -5.29 -6.48
CA ARG A 236 20.03 -5.13 -7.84
C ARG A 236 18.93 -4.75 -8.82
N SER A 237 19.13 -3.64 -9.53
CA SER A 237 18.20 -3.18 -10.58
C SER A 237 18.76 -3.51 -11.96
N GLU A 238 18.09 -4.40 -12.69
CA GLU A 238 18.55 -4.92 -13.99
C GLU A 238 17.37 -5.02 -14.97
N ASN A 239 17.49 -4.38 -16.14
CA ASN A 239 16.51 -4.48 -17.24
C ASN A 239 15.04 -4.25 -16.84
N GLY A 240 14.80 -3.30 -15.93
CA GLY A 240 13.44 -3.00 -15.45
C GLY A 240 12.97 -3.83 -14.26
N PHE A 241 13.79 -4.77 -13.78
CA PHE A 241 13.50 -5.62 -12.64
C PHE A 241 14.32 -5.22 -11.42
N LEU A 242 13.76 -5.44 -10.23
CA LEU A 242 14.48 -5.37 -8.96
C LEU A 242 14.60 -6.78 -8.38
N ILE A 243 15.81 -7.17 -8.04
CA ILE A 243 16.16 -8.48 -7.50
C ILE A 243 16.77 -8.30 -6.11
N CYS A 244 16.29 -9.05 -5.13
CA CYS A 244 16.89 -9.16 -3.81
C CYS A 244 16.64 -10.56 -3.25
N LYS A 245 17.68 -11.23 -2.74
CA LYS A 245 17.63 -12.67 -2.40
C LYS A 245 17.12 -13.49 -3.59
N GLU A 246 16.09 -14.31 -3.38
CA GLU A 246 15.43 -15.15 -4.38
C GLU A 246 14.20 -14.45 -5.00
N GLU A 247 13.88 -13.23 -4.59
CA GLU A 247 12.74 -12.48 -5.08
C GLU A 247 13.13 -11.60 -6.26
N LYS A 248 12.28 -11.58 -7.28
CA LYS A 248 12.39 -10.72 -8.46
C LYS A 248 11.06 -10.02 -8.68
N ILE A 249 11.10 -8.70 -8.87
CA ILE A 249 9.90 -7.89 -9.13
C ILE A 249 10.08 -7.10 -10.43
N ASP A 250 9.01 -6.97 -11.20
CA ASP A 250 8.88 -6.06 -12.34
C ASP A 250 8.59 -4.66 -11.79
N MET A 251 9.52 -3.72 -11.93
CA MET A 251 9.34 -2.36 -11.39
C MET A 251 8.37 -1.51 -12.22
N LEU A 252 8.09 -1.88 -13.46
CA LEU A 252 7.19 -1.14 -14.34
C LEU A 252 5.73 -1.48 -14.03
N ASN A 253 5.44 -2.78 -14.00
CA ASN A 253 4.11 -3.30 -13.75
C ASN A 253 3.85 -3.55 -12.25
N GLU A 254 4.89 -3.43 -11.44
CA GLU A 254 4.84 -3.54 -9.98
C GLU A 254 4.25 -4.89 -9.51
N LYS A 255 4.70 -5.97 -10.18
CA LYS A 255 4.30 -7.38 -9.96
C LYS A 255 5.52 -8.27 -9.74
N PHE A 256 5.30 -9.51 -9.30
CA PHE A 256 6.32 -10.55 -9.16
C PHE A 256 5.86 -11.85 -9.81
#